data_AF-A0A133Y3W6-F1
#
_entry.id   AF-A0A133Y3W6-F1
#
_cell.length_a   1.000
_cell.length_b   1.000
_cell.length_c   1.000
_cell.angle_alpha   90.00
_cell.angle_beta   90.00
_cell.angle_gamma   90.00
#
_symmetry.space_group_name_H-M   'P 1'
#
loop_
_entity.id
_entity.type
_entity.pdbx_description
1 polymer ?
#
loop_
_entity_poly.entity_id
_entity_poly.type
_entity_poly.pdbx_seq_one_letter_code
_entity_poly.pdbx_strand_id
1 'polypeptide(L)'
;VVLANYCHEYPLQGKSIHKEVEPRLTGNEVAHAILWGTETGYLWNKLFLSDKLKQYRHLVKSGRNFWEDLVLTTLLLYNAKKVGYYPKVAIHYVHHSNTQYTAVTKPEYIDTLAEILEDFEKEFEGTKDRELKRAFNYLKMRIFTILAQLPIRYYKAFRKPIFKVEWALFPHDLRNTIKYFAYSLTQKRYTAWFTTPLYKLAHTLHHQLYEKKTYQA
;
A
#
# COMPACT_ATOMS: atom_id res chain seq x y z
N VAL A 1 15.22 -10.63 10.15
CA VAL A 1 13.80 -11.02 9.93
C VAL A 1 13.81 -12.24 9.03
N VAL A 2 12.95 -13.23 9.26
CA VAL A 2 12.77 -14.33 8.29
C VAL A 2 11.41 -14.16 7.61
N LEU A 3 11.41 -14.17 6.28
CA LEU A 3 10.21 -14.03 5.45
C LEU A 3 9.83 -15.40 4.89
N ALA A 4 8.54 -15.75 4.90
CA ALA A 4 8.07 -16.86 4.08
C ALA A 4 8.12 -16.45 2.59
N ASN A 5 8.68 -17.30 1.74
CA ASN A 5 8.87 -17.00 0.31
C ASN A 5 7.59 -16.94 -0.51
N TYR A 6 6.49 -17.44 0.05
CA TYR A 6 5.28 -17.71 -0.70
C TYR A 6 4.06 -17.78 0.23
N CYS A 7 2.91 -17.36 -0.30
CA CYS A 7 1.61 -17.44 0.33
C CYS A 7 0.59 -18.13 -0.60
N HIS A 8 -0.06 -19.20 -0.13
CA HIS A 8 -1.25 -19.76 -0.81
C HIS A 8 -2.52 -19.18 -0.17
N GLU A 9 -3.39 -18.53 -0.95
CA GLU A 9 -4.71 -18.10 -0.48
C GLU A 9 -5.74 -19.21 -0.68
N TYR A 10 -6.25 -19.79 0.41
CA TYR A 10 -7.26 -20.85 0.42
C TYR A 10 -8.63 -20.30 0.88
N PRO A 11 -9.79 -20.75 0.32
CA PRO A 11 -10.01 -21.86 -0.62
C PRO A 11 -9.97 -21.46 -2.10
N LEU A 12 -9.41 -20.30 -2.43
CA LEU A 12 -9.37 -19.79 -3.80
C LEU A 12 -8.34 -20.55 -4.66
N GLN A 13 -8.55 -21.85 -4.89
CA GLN A 13 -7.66 -22.73 -5.67
C GLN A 13 -7.43 -22.25 -7.12
N GLY A 14 -8.24 -21.33 -7.64
CA GLY A 14 -8.05 -20.67 -8.95
C GLY A 14 -7.63 -19.19 -8.91
N LYS A 15 -7.49 -18.58 -7.72
CA LYS A 15 -6.92 -17.23 -7.53
C LYS A 15 -5.69 -17.21 -6.62
N SER A 16 -5.25 -18.37 -6.16
CA SER A 16 -4.02 -18.53 -5.40
C SER A 16 -2.83 -18.18 -6.29
N ILE A 17 -2.37 -16.93 -6.21
CA ILE A 17 -1.25 -16.46 -7.01
C ILE A 17 0.02 -17.05 -6.41
N HIS A 18 0.73 -17.87 -7.18
CA HIS A 18 2.08 -18.23 -6.81
C HIS A 18 3.01 -17.03 -6.94
N LYS A 19 3.28 -16.36 -5.81
CA LYS A 19 4.29 -15.32 -5.71
C LYS A 19 5.49 -15.87 -4.98
N GLU A 20 6.49 -16.26 -5.76
CA GLU A 20 7.84 -16.41 -5.25
C GLU A 20 8.40 -15.01 -5.02
N VAL A 21 8.70 -14.69 -3.77
CA VAL A 21 9.33 -13.42 -3.42
C VAL A 21 10.77 -13.45 -3.91
N GLU A 22 11.13 -12.50 -4.77
CA GLU A 22 12.54 -12.30 -5.16
C GLU A 22 13.35 -11.96 -3.89
N PRO A 23 14.35 -12.78 -3.51
CA PRO A 23 15.09 -12.58 -2.28
C PRO A 23 15.88 -11.26 -2.31
N ARG A 24 15.50 -10.32 -1.45
CA ARG A 24 16.23 -9.06 -1.22
C ARG A 24 17.22 -9.19 -0.08
N LEU A 25 18.37 -8.53 -0.21
CA LEU A 25 19.51 -8.70 0.71
C LEU A 25 19.28 -7.98 2.05
N THR A 26 18.51 -6.89 2.06
CA THR A 26 18.32 -6.05 3.24
C THR A 26 16.85 -5.78 3.54
N GLY A 27 16.55 -5.42 4.79
CA GLY A 27 15.19 -5.09 5.20
C GLY A 27 14.69 -3.79 4.58
N ASN A 28 15.57 -2.83 4.32
CA ASN A 28 15.23 -1.55 3.68
C ASN A 28 14.66 -1.77 2.27
N GLU A 29 15.30 -2.63 1.48
CA GLU A 29 14.81 -2.96 0.13
C GLU A 29 13.42 -3.59 0.17
N VAL A 30 13.16 -4.47 1.16
CA VAL A 30 11.83 -5.07 1.35
C VAL A 30 10.81 -4.00 1.78
N ALA A 31 11.18 -3.09 2.68
CA ALA A 31 10.32 -2.00 3.11
C ALA A 31 9.97 -1.06 1.94
N HIS A 32 10.95 -0.71 1.10
CA HIS A 32 10.69 0.04 -0.13
C HIS A 32 9.70 -0.70 -1.03
N ALA A 33 9.92 -2.00 -1.28
CA ALA A 33 9.05 -2.81 -2.13
C ALA A 33 7.60 -2.89 -1.61
N ILE A 34 7.41 -2.95 -0.28
CA ILE A 34 6.09 -2.92 0.35
C ILE A 34 5.38 -1.58 0.08
N LEU A 35 6.09 -0.47 0.25
CA LEU A 35 5.56 0.88 -0.01
C LEU A 35 5.22 1.09 -1.50
N TRP A 36 6.09 0.61 -2.39
CA TRP A 36 5.84 0.55 -3.83
C TRP A 36 4.65 -0.36 -4.21
N GLY A 37 4.26 -1.29 -3.32
CA GLY A 37 3.18 -2.24 -3.56
C GLY A 37 3.58 -3.41 -4.46
N THR A 38 4.87 -3.65 -4.63
CA THR A 38 5.41 -4.84 -5.31
C THR A 38 5.58 -6.02 -4.36
N GLU A 39 5.60 -5.76 -3.05
CA GLU A 39 5.69 -6.77 -1.99
C GLU A 39 4.53 -6.64 -1.00
N THR A 40 4.16 -7.76 -0.36
CA THR A 40 3.08 -7.77 0.64
C THR A 40 3.56 -7.41 2.05
N GLY A 41 2.82 -6.49 2.69
CA GLY A 41 3.11 -5.99 4.04
C GLY A 41 2.62 -6.88 5.19
N TYR A 42 2.28 -8.15 4.94
CA TYR A 42 1.68 -9.01 5.96
C TYR A 42 2.60 -9.23 7.16
N LEU A 43 2.06 -9.09 8.36
CA LEU A 43 2.81 -9.37 9.58
C LEU A 43 2.92 -10.88 9.84
N TRP A 44 1.84 -11.62 9.56
CA TRP A 44 1.67 -13.03 9.93
C TRP A 44 2.60 -14.00 9.19
N ASN A 45 3.12 -13.62 8.02
CA ASN A 45 4.02 -14.46 7.22
C ASN A 45 5.51 -14.19 7.47
N LYS A 46 5.84 -13.49 8.55
CA LYS A 46 7.21 -13.04 8.87
C LYS A 46 7.54 -13.34 10.33
N LEU A 47 8.79 -13.76 10.57
CA LEU A 47 9.34 -13.95 11.90
C LEU A 47 10.26 -12.79 12.25
N PHE A 48 9.89 -12.06 13.30
CA PHE A 48 10.66 -10.97 13.89
C PHE A 48 11.20 -11.41 15.25
N LEU A 49 12.35 -10.85 15.64
CA LEU A 49 12.83 -10.99 17.02
C LEU A 49 11.82 -10.30 17.96
N SER A 50 11.43 -10.99 19.04
CA SER A 50 10.46 -10.49 20.02
C SER A 50 10.82 -9.09 20.52
N ASP A 51 12.09 -8.85 20.86
CA ASP A 51 12.51 -7.56 21.39
C ASP A 51 12.40 -6.43 20.36
N LYS A 52 12.54 -6.77 19.06
CA LYS A 52 12.26 -5.81 17.99
C LYS A 52 10.78 -5.51 17.88
N LEU A 53 9.89 -6.51 17.96
CA LEU A 53 8.45 -6.27 17.97
C LEU A 53 8.02 -5.36 19.13
N LYS A 54 8.55 -5.59 20.33
CA LYS A 54 8.24 -4.78 21.52
C LYS A 54 8.64 -3.31 21.37
N GLN A 55 9.71 -3.01 20.63
CA GLN A 55 10.15 -1.63 20.36
C GLN A 55 9.13 -0.83 19.53
N TYR A 56 8.32 -1.51 18.71
CA TYR A 56 7.34 -0.87 17.83
C TYR A 56 5.89 -1.01 18.32
N ARG A 57 5.69 -1.40 19.60
CA ARG A 57 4.35 -1.62 20.17
C ARG A 57 3.44 -0.39 20.08
N HIS A 58 4.00 0.82 20.06
CA HIS A 58 3.25 2.07 19.97
C HIS A 58 2.52 2.24 18.63
N LEU A 59 2.91 1.49 17.60
CA LEU A 59 2.27 1.49 16.29
C LEU A 59 1.04 0.58 16.23
N VAL A 60 0.87 -0.32 17.22
CA VAL A 60 -0.31 -1.16 17.34
C VAL A 60 -1.40 -0.37 18.05
N LYS A 61 -2.18 0.38 17.26
CA LYS A 61 -3.27 1.22 17.76
C LYS A 61 -4.58 0.45 17.82
N SER A 62 -5.24 0.48 18.98
CA SER A 62 -6.57 -0.13 19.15
C SER A 62 -7.59 0.53 18.22
N GLY A 63 -8.43 -0.27 17.56
CA GLY A 63 -9.44 0.22 16.62
C GLY A 63 -8.95 0.46 15.18
N ARG A 64 -7.63 0.39 14.92
CA ARG A 64 -7.09 0.39 13.55
C ARG A 64 -7.17 -1.01 12.96
N ASN A 65 -8.20 -1.24 12.15
CA ASN A 65 -8.46 -2.53 11.49
C ASN A 65 -8.20 -2.49 9.97
N PHE A 66 -7.34 -1.57 9.53
CA PHE A 66 -6.99 -1.39 8.13
C PHE A 66 -5.52 -0.99 8.01
N TRP A 67 -4.72 -1.83 7.34
CA TRP A 67 -3.29 -1.59 7.04
C TRP A 67 -2.41 -1.36 8.28
N GLU A 68 -2.83 -1.81 9.45
CA GLU A 68 -2.01 -1.82 10.66
C GLU A 68 -0.76 -2.71 10.51
N ASP A 69 -0.92 -3.83 9.82
CA ASP A 69 0.16 -4.77 9.50
C ASP A 69 1.19 -4.13 8.56
N LEU A 70 0.74 -3.37 7.56
CA LEU A 70 1.57 -2.61 6.63
C LEU A 70 2.50 -1.65 7.37
N VAL A 71 1.97 -0.86 8.29
CA VAL A 71 2.74 0.14 9.07
C VAL A 71 3.83 -0.57 9.87
N LEU A 72 3.42 -1.53 10.71
CA LEU A 72 4.32 -2.23 11.60
C LEU A 72 5.41 -3.00 10.84
N THR A 73 5.01 -3.75 9.81
CA THR A 73 5.92 -4.59 9.02
C THR A 73 6.95 -3.74 8.26
N THR A 74 6.51 -2.65 7.64
CA THR A 74 7.41 -1.76 6.89
C THR A 74 8.47 -1.17 7.80
N LEU A 75 8.09 -0.69 8.99
CA LEU A 75 9.01 -0.05 9.92
C LEU A 75 9.97 -1.03 10.59
N LEU A 76 9.50 -2.24 10.92
CA LEU A 76 10.36 -3.32 11.39
C LEU A 76 11.40 -3.73 10.34
N LEU A 77 10.98 -3.84 9.07
CA LEU A 77 11.86 -4.23 7.97
C LEU A 77 12.85 -3.12 7.63
N TYR A 78 12.42 -1.87 7.58
CA TYR A 78 13.30 -0.72 7.28
C TYR A 78 14.46 -0.58 8.28
N ASN A 79 14.31 -1.11 9.49
CA ASN A 79 15.37 -1.11 10.50
C ASN A 79 16.10 -2.46 10.62
N ALA A 80 15.76 -3.44 9.78
CA ALA A 80 16.34 -4.77 9.81
C ALA A 80 17.60 -4.85 8.92
N LYS A 81 18.76 -5.04 9.57
CA LYS A 81 20.07 -5.20 8.91
C LYS A 81 20.15 -6.42 7.99
N LYS A 82 19.39 -7.48 8.28
CA LYS A 82 19.41 -8.74 7.54
C LYS A 82 18.02 -9.34 7.42
N VAL A 83 17.77 -9.89 6.24
CA VAL A 83 16.55 -10.64 5.92
C VAL A 83 16.97 -12.04 5.47
N GLY A 84 16.37 -13.05 6.09
CA GLY A 84 16.44 -14.44 5.67
C GLY A 84 15.12 -14.86 5.04
N TYR A 85 15.17 -15.92 4.26
CA TYR A 85 14.06 -16.42 3.47
C TYR A 85 13.79 -17.87 3.84
N TYR A 86 12.56 -18.17 4.24
CA TYR A 86 12.13 -19.53 4.52
C TYR A 86 11.67 -20.18 3.21
N PRO A 87 12.33 -21.26 2.75
CA PRO A 87 12.12 -21.81 1.41
C PRO A 87 10.85 -22.65 1.29
N LYS A 88 9.92 -22.59 2.26
CA LYS A 88 8.63 -23.29 2.18
C LYS A 88 7.45 -22.33 2.18
N VAL A 89 6.34 -22.87 1.72
CA VAL A 89 5.03 -22.21 1.61
C VAL A 89 4.45 -21.88 2.98
N ALA A 90 4.01 -20.64 3.17
CA ALA A 90 3.03 -20.30 4.20
C ALA A 90 1.62 -20.36 3.60
N ILE A 91 0.67 -20.94 4.31
CA ILE A 91 -0.74 -21.01 3.86
C ILE A 91 -1.52 -19.89 4.55
N HIS A 92 -2.15 -19.01 3.77
CA HIS A 92 -3.07 -18.00 4.25
C HIS A 92 -4.50 -18.49 4.06
N TYR A 93 -5.19 -18.75 5.16
CA TYR A 93 -6.61 -19.08 5.13
C TYR A 93 -7.42 -17.78 5.07
N VAL A 94 -7.96 -17.49 3.89
CA VAL A 94 -8.79 -16.29 3.69
C VAL A 94 -10.25 -16.67 3.84
N HIS A 95 -10.91 -16.11 4.85
CA HIS A 95 -12.35 -16.21 4.98
C HIS A 95 -13.00 -14.99 4.33
N HIS A 96 -13.64 -15.19 3.17
CA HIS A 96 -14.46 -14.15 2.53
C HIS A 96 -15.85 -14.12 3.17
N SER A 97 -16.04 -13.24 4.15
CA SER A 97 -17.38 -12.80 4.55
C SER A 97 -17.76 -11.50 3.83
N ASN A 98 -19.05 -11.19 3.77
CA ASN A 98 -19.57 -9.92 3.23
C ASN A 98 -19.10 -8.66 4.02
N THR A 99 -18.28 -8.83 5.06
CA THR A 99 -17.76 -7.77 5.93
C THR A 99 -16.31 -7.40 5.64
N GLN A 100 -15.70 -7.93 4.56
CA GLN A 100 -14.32 -7.58 4.22
C GLN A 100 -14.15 -6.07 4.00
N TYR A 101 -13.29 -5.46 4.81
CA TYR A 101 -12.99 -4.03 4.77
C TYR A 101 -12.40 -3.60 3.41
N THR A 102 -11.81 -4.52 2.67
CA THR A 102 -11.15 -4.25 1.37
C THR A 102 -12.09 -4.25 0.17
N ALA A 103 -13.36 -4.67 0.32
CA ALA A 103 -14.29 -4.78 -0.82
C ALA A 103 -14.85 -3.43 -1.29
N VAL A 104 -15.03 -2.48 -0.36
CA VAL A 104 -15.58 -1.15 -0.66
C VAL A 104 -14.81 -0.11 0.13
N THR A 105 -14.32 0.93 -0.55
CA THR A 105 -13.71 2.09 0.10
C THR A 105 -14.78 2.87 0.87
N LYS A 106 -14.56 3.11 2.16
CA LYS A 106 -15.51 3.84 3.03
C LYS A 106 -14.94 5.18 3.50
N PRO A 107 -15.79 6.18 3.79
CA PRO A 107 -15.33 7.50 4.24
C PRO A 107 -14.47 7.47 5.50
N GLU A 108 -14.71 6.51 6.40
CA GLU A 108 -13.96 6.38 7.66
C GLU A 108 -12.48 6.05 7.40
N TYR A 109 -12.14 5.49 6.23
CA TYR A 109 -10.76 5.19 5.86
C TYR A 109 -9.92 6.44 5.62
N ILE A 110 -10.54 7.61 5.41
CA ILE A 110 -9.81 8.87 5.20
C ILE A 110 -8.94 9.17 6.43
N ASP A 111 -9.53 9.14 7.62
CA ASP A 111 -8.81 9.49 8.84
C ASP A 111 -7.84 8.36 9.23
N THR A 112 -8.22 7.09 9.08
CA THR A 112 -7.30 5.95 9.27
C THR A 112 -6.05 6.03 8.38
N LEU A 113 -6.23 6.35 7.10
CA LEU A 113 -5.11 6.49 6.16
C LEU A 113 -4.28 7.75 6.42
N ALA A 114 -4.89 8.83 6.92
CA ALA A 114 -4.15 10.00 7.37
C ALA A 114 -3.24 9.66 8.55
N GLU A 115 -3.77 8.97 9.57
CA GLU A 115 -2.96 8.54 10.73
C GLU A 115 -1.82 7.59 10.35
N ILE A 116 -2.04 6.72 9.37
CA ILE A 116 -0.99 5.82 8.85
C ILE A 116 0.13 6.62 8.21
N LEU A 117 -0.21 7.64 7.42
CA LEU A 117 0.77 8.53 6.81
C LEU A 117 1.51 9.34 7.87
N GLU A 118 0.84 9.80 8.92
CA GLU A 118 1.46 10.50 10.05
C GLU A 118 2.44 9.61 10.81
N ASP A 119 2.09 8.34 11.07
CA ASP A 119 2.99 7.38 11.70
C ASP A 119 4.25 7.18 10.87
N PHE A 120 4.12 7.06 9.54
CA PHE A 120 5.27 6.98 8.65
C PHE A 120 6.09 8.28 8.60
N GLU A 121 5.46 9.45 8.52
CA GLU A 121 6.18 10.73 8.51
C GLU A 121 7.00 10.93 9.79
N LYS A 122 6.45 10.56 10.93
CA LYS A 122 7.14 10.61 12.23
C LYS A 122 8.33 9.65 12.26
N GLU A 123 8.13 8.39 11.85
CA GLU A 123 9.18 7.37 11.94
C GLU A 123 10.27 7.54 10.86
N PHE A 124 9.96 8.23 9.77
CA PHE A 124 10.91 8.59 8.71
C PHE A 124 11.48 10.00 8.85
N GLU A 125 11.16 10.72 9.94
CA GLU A 125 11.66 12.07 10.17
C GLU A 125 13.19 12.10 10.15
N GLY A 126 13.76 13.06 9.42
CA GLY A 126 15.21 13.21 9.31
C GLY A 126 15.93 12.17 8.44
N THR A 127 15.22 11.20 7.84
CA THR A 127 15.85 10.23 6.93
C THR A 127 16.47 10.90 5.70
N LYS A 128 17.66 10.43 5.33
CA LYS A 128 18.36 10.82 4.08
C LYS A 128 18.15 9.81 2.96
N ASP A 129 17.44 8.70 3.22
CA ASP A 129 17.13 7.67 2.23
C ASP A 129 16.19 8.23 1.16
N ARG A 130 16.72 8.46 -0.05
CA ARG A 130 15.96 8.99 -1.18
C ARG A 130 14.96 7.97 -1.74
N GLU A 131 15.30 6.69 -1.71
CA GLU A 131 14.43 5.64 -2.22
C GLU A 131 13.24 5.43 -1.30
N LEU A 132 13.44 5.54 0.03
CA LEU A 132 12.34 5.54 0.98
C LEU A 132 11.37 6.69 0.72
N LYS A 133 11.88 7.91 0.47
CA LYS A 133 11.03 9.07 0.15
C LYS A 133 10.20 8.87 -1.11
N ARG A 134 10.80 8.28 -2.15
CA ARG A 134 10.10 7.92 -3.39
C ARG A 134 9.03 6.85 -3.15
N ALA A 135 9.38 5.79 -2.44
CA ALA A 135 8.47 4.70 -2.13
C ALA A 135 7.29 5.19 -1.26
N PHE A 136 7.55 6.05 -0.29
CA PHE A 136 6.52 6.65 0.54
C PHE A 136 5.61 7.61 -0.25
N ASN A 137 6.16 8.41 -1.16
CA ASN A 137 5.38 9.23 -2.09
C ASN A 137 4.47 8.37 -2.99
N TYR A 138 4.93 7.18 -3.39
CA TYR A 138 4.10 6.22 -4.11
C TYR A 138 2.98 5.64 -3.24
N LEU A 139 3.23 5.33 -1.96
CA LEU A 139 2.20 4.94 -1.01
C LEU A 139 1.09 6.01 -0.92
N LYS A 140 1.46 7.31 -0.83
CA LYS A 140 0.49 8.42 -0.84
C LYS A 140 -0.39 8.39 -2.10
N MET A 141 0.19 8.12 -3.27
CA MET A 141 -0.58 7.98 -4.51
C MET A 141 -1.51 6.74 -4.50
N ARG A 142 -1.07 5.61 -3.93
CA ARG A 142 -1.92 4.42 -3.78
C ARG A 142 -3.11 4.72 -2.86
N ILE A 143 -2.87 5.40 -1.75
CA ILE A 143 -3.91 5.88 -0.83
C ILE A 143 -4.90 6.78 -1.56
N PHE A 144 -4.40 7.75 -2.34
CA PHE A 144 -5.25 8.59 -3.18
C PHE A 144 -6.12 7.76 -4.14
N THR A 145 -5.54 6.75 -4.80
CA THR A 145 -6.26 5.88 -5.75
C THR A 145 -7.40 5.12 -5.07
N ILE A 146 -7.18 4.64 -3.84
CA ILE A 146 -8.22 4.00 -3.02
C ILE A 146 -9.32 5.03 -2.69
N LEU A 147 -8.94 6.17 -2.13
CA LEU A 147 -9.89 7.20 -1.69
C LEU A 147 -10.65 7.86 -2.84
N ALA A 148 -10.10 7.93 -4.05
CA ALA A 148 -10.75 8.44 -5.25
C ALA A 148 -11.96 7.59 -5.70
N GLN A 149 -12.21 6.45 -5.07
CA GLN A 149 -13.43 5.67 -5.26
C GLN A 149 -14.63 6.26 -4.49
N LEU A 150 -14.39 7.14 -3.52
CA LEU A 150 -15.44 7.78 -2.73
C LEU A 150 -16.22 8.82 -3.53
N PRO A 151 -17.45 9.17 -3.11
CA PRO A 151 -18.19 10.29 -3.67
C PRO A 151 -17.42 11.61 -3.57
N ILE A 152 -17.58 12.48 -4.58
CA ILE A 152 -16.84 13.75 -4.69
C ILE A 152 -16.94 14.67 -3.46
N ARG A 153 -18.04 14.57 -2.68
CA ARG A 153 -18.21 15.35 -1.45
C ARG A 153 -17.06 15.14 -0.45
N TYR A 154 -16.36 14.00 -0.51
CA TYR A 154 -15.22 13.69 0.35
C TYR A 154 -13.88 14.23 -0.13
N TYR A 155 -13.79 14.72 -1.38
CA TYR A 155 -12.51 15.12 -1.98
C TYR A 155 -11.89 16.36 -1.33
N LYS A 156 -12.67 17.14 -0.57
CA LYS A 156 -12.13 18.21 0.27
C LYS A 156 -11.09 17.67 1.27
N ALA A 157 -11.28 16.46 1.79
CA ALA A 157 -10.34 15.85 2.72
C ALA A 157 -9.00 15.47 2.07
N PHE A 158 -8.99 15.20 0.76
CA PHE A 158 -7.77 14.81 0.02
C PHE A 158 -6.81 15.97 -0.21
N ARG A 159 -7.22 17.19 0.15
CA ARG A 159 -6.39 18.41 0.06
C ARG A 159 -5.61 18.68 1.33
N LYS A 160 -5.79 17.87 2.39
CA LYS A 160 -4.95 17.96 3.59
C LYS A 160 -3.48 17.73 3.18
N PRO A 161 -2.51 18.47 3.75
CA PRO A 161 -1.09 18.35 3.39
C PRO A 161 -0.54 16.92 3.47
N ILE A 162 -1.04 16.12 4.42
CA ILE A 162 -0.61 14.72 4.62
C ILE A 162 -0.75 13.85 3.36
N PHE A 163 -1.79 14.08 2.56
CA PHE A 163 -2.05 13.34 1.31
C PHE A 163 -1.30 13.90 0.10
N LYS A 164 -0.51 14.97 0.27
CA LYS A 164 0.15 15.63 -0.85
C LYS A 164 1.19 14.70 -1.47
N VAL A 165 1.05 14.46 -2.77
CA VAL A 165 2.03 13.76 -3.61
C VAL A 165 2.95 14.79 -4.25
N GLU A 166 4.25 14.52 -4.22
CA GLU A 166 5.29 15.32 -4.87
C GLU A 166 5.60 14.77 -6.26
N TRP A 167 5.39 15.58 -7.30
CA TRP A 167 5.67 15.18 -8.68
C TRP A 167 7.13 14.78 -8.90
N ALA A 168 8.07 15.53 -8.31
CA ALA A 168 9.50 15.31 -8.46
C ALA A 168 9.99 13.95 -7.93
N LEU A 169 9.20 13.31 -7.05
CA LEU A 169 9.49 12.00 -6.47
C LEU A 169 8.69 10.88 -7.13
N PHE A 170 7.94 11.18 -8.19
CA PHE A 170 7.04 10.24 -8.86
C PHE A 170 7.69 9.70 -10.15
N PRO A 171 7.67 8.39 -10.43
CA PRO A 171 8.21 7.87 -11.68
C PRO A 171 7.47 8.47 -12.89
N HIS A 172 8.23 8.93 -13.90
CA HIS A 172 7.68 9.67 -15.06
C HIS A 172 7.35 8.79 -16.26
N ASP A 173 6.76 7.62 -16.03
CA ASP A 173 6.14 6.84 -17.10
C ASP A 173 4.71 7.32 -17.40
N LEU A 174 4.17 6.92 -18.55
CA LEU A 174 2.84 7.34 -19.01
C LEU A 174 1.73 7.02 -17.99
N ARG A 175 1.78 5.81 -17.40
CA ARG A 175 0.76 5.35 -16.44
C ARG A 175 0.78 6.23 -15.19
N ASN A 176 1.96 6.47 -14.65
CA ASN A 176 2.15 7.29 -13.47
C ASN A 176 1.85 8.77 -13.74
N THR A 177 2.16 9.27 -14.94
CA THR A 177 1.77 10.61 -15.38
C THR A 177 0.25 10.80 -15.38
N ILE A 178 -0.50 9.83 -15.91
CA ILE A 178 -1.98 9.86 -15.90
C ILE A 178 -2.53 9.86 -14.46
N LYS A 179 -1.98 9.00 -13.58
CA LYS A 179 -2.38 8.96 -12.16
C LYS A 179 -2.15 10.31 -11.47
N TYR A 180 -0.97 10.90 -11.67
CA TYR A 180 -0.65 12.20 -11.08
C TYR A 180 -1.51 13.32 -11.64
N PHE A 181 -1.81 13.31 -12.95
CA PHE A 181 -2.71 14.27 -13.54
C PHE A 181 -4.11 14.18 -12.92
N ALA A 182 -4.67 12.97 -12.81
CA ALA A 182 -5.96 12.75 -12.14
C ALA A 182 -5.94 13.26 -10.69
N TYR A 183 -4.88 12.96 -9.93
CA TYR A 183 -4.65 13.52 -8.60
C TYR A 183 -4.63 15.06 -8.61
N SER A 184 -3.88 15.68 -9.53
CA SER A 184 -3.77 17.14 -9.58
C SER A 184 -5.12 17.84 -9.80
N LEU A 185 -6.03 17.19 -10.55
CA LEU A 185 -7.38 17.69 -10.78
C LEU A 185 -8.26 17.60 -9.54
N THR A 186 -8.04 16.64 -8.61
CA THR A 186 -8.80 16.58 -7.34
C THR A 186 -8.37 17.65 -6.35
N GLN A 187 -7.12 18.11 -6.47
CA GLN A 187 -6.56 19.13 -5.60
C GLN A 187 -7.17 20.52 -5.84
N LYS A 188 -7.77 20.77 -7.01
CA LYS A 188 -8.46 22.04 -7.29
C LYS A 188 -9.98 21.88 -7.15
N ARG A 189 -10.63 22.87 -6.53
CA ARG A 189 -12.09 22.88 -6.28
C ARG A 189 -12.92 22.76 -7.57
N TYR A 190 -12.52 23.48 -8.61
CA TYR A 190 -13.30 23.63 -9.84
C TYR A 190 -13.12 22.47 -10.82
N THR A 191 -12.08 21.65 -10.66
CA THR A 191 -11.80 20.51 -11.56
C THR A 191 -12.11 19.16 -10.91
N ALA A 192 -12.41 19.13 -9.61
CA ALA A 192 -12.71 17.89 -8.90
C ALA A 192 -13.89 17.12 -9.52
N TRP A 193 -14.88 17.80 -10.11
CA TRP A 193 -16.04 17.14 -10.72
C TRP A 193 -15.71 16.36 -12.00
N PHE A 194 -14.65 16.73 -12.72
CA PHE A 194 -14.16 15.96 -13.87
C PHE A 194 -13.41 14.69 -13.46
N THR A 195 -12.95 14.59 -12.22
CA THR A 195 -12.04 13.51 -11.81
C THR A 195 -12.73 12.17 -11.65
N THR A 196 -13.97 12.13 -11.17
CA THR A 196 -14.73 10.88 -11.03
C THR A 196 -14.98 10.19 -12.37
N PRO A 197 -15.45 10.87 -13.44
CA PRO A 197 -15.55 10.24 -14.75
C PRO A 197 -14.20 9.88 -15.37
N LEU A 198 -13.16 10.72 -15.21
CA LEU A 198 -11.80 10.40 -15.67
C LEU A 198 -11.21 9.17 -14.96
N TYR A 199 -11.41 9.06 -13.64
CA TYR A 199 -10.94 7.93 -12.85
C TYR A 199 -11.71 6.66 -13.21
N LYS A 200 -13.04 6.72 -13.32
CA LYS A 200 -13.86 5.59 -13.80
C LYS A 200 -13.46 5.18 -15.22
N LEU A 201 -13.22 6.12 -16.11
CA LEU A 201 -12.76 5.85 -17.47
C LEU A 201 -11.37 5.19 -17.46
N ALA A 202 -10.41 5.74 -16.72
CA ALA A 202 -9.07 5.19 -16.60
C ALA A 202 -9.07 3.79 -15.96
N HIS A 203 -9.91 3.58 -14.94
CA HIS A 203 -10.08 2.28 -14.29
C HIS A 203 -10.71 1.26 -15.23
N THR A 204 -11.78 1.63 -15.96
CA THR A 204 -12.43 0.77 -16.96
C THR A 204 -11.48 0.44 -18.10
N LEU A 205 -10.74 1.42 -18.62
CA LEU A 205 -9.70 1.21 -19.64
C LEU A 205 -8.60 0.28 -19.13
N HIS A 206 -8.17 0.44 -17.88
CA HIS A 206 -7.19 -0.45 -17.27
C HIS A 206 -7.69 -1.90 -17.19
N HIS A 207 -8.91 -2.09 -16.69
CA HIS A 207 -9.55 -3.40 -16.56
C HIS A 207 -9.78 -4.07 -17.92
N GLN A 208 -10.15 -3.28 -18.95
CA GLN A 208 -10.37 -3.78 -20.32
C GLN A 208 -9.06 -4.11 -21.06
N LEU A 209 -8.02 -3.29 -20.88
CA LEU A 209 -6.74 -3.45 -21.59
C LEU A 209 -5.81 -4.48 -20.96
N TYR A 210 -5.92 -4.71 -19.64
CA TYR A 210 -4.93 -5.51 -18.90
C TYR A 210 -5.50 -6.70 -18.13
N GLU A 211 -6.71 -6.62 -17.57
CA GLU A 211 -7.26 -7.76 -16.81
C GLU A 211 -7.74 -8.92 -17.68
N LYS A 212 -7.92 -8.71 -19.00
CA LYS A 212 -8.06 -9.82 -19.95
C LYS A 212 -6.80 -10.68 -20.10
N LYS A 213 -5.63 -10.23 -19.62
CA LYS A 213 -4.36 -10.98 -19.71
C LYS A 213 -3.88 -11.56 -18.37
N THR A 214 -4.36 -11.07 -17.22
CA THR A 214 -3.85 -11.50 -15.90
C THR A 214 -4.60 -12.66 -15.26
N TYR A 215 -5.69 -13.17 -15.86
CA TYR A 215 -6.36 -14.40 -15.42
C TYR A 215 -6.08 -15.62 -16.32
N GLN A 216 -5.06 -15.52 -17.19
CA GLN A 216 -4.60 -16.62 -18.06
C GLN A 216 -3.10 -16.94 -17.92
N ALA A 217 -2.45 -16.53 -16.82
CA ALA A 217 -1.07 -16.90 -16.53
C ALA A 217 -0.98 -17.60 -15.18
#